data_AF-A0A1J5G088-F1
#
_entry.id   AF-A0A1J5G088-F1
#
_cell.length_a   1.000
_cell.length_b   1.000
_cell.length_c   1.000
_cell.angle_alpha   90.00
_cell.angle_beta   90.00
_cell.angle_gamma   90.00
#
_symmetry.space_group_name_H-M   'P 1'
#
loop_
_entity.id
_entity.type
_entity.pdbx_description
1 polymer ?
#
loop_
_entity_poly.entity_id
_entity_poly.type
_entity_poly.pdbx_seq_one_letter_code
_entity_poly.pdbx_strand_id
1 'polypeptide(L)' 'MSFKIKIEPDAVEDIQQGIEWYNKQLAGLGKKFLNEIRTHINLLKHNPYYQIRYDNVHCIPL' A
#
# COMPACT_ATOMS: atom_id res chain seq x y z
N MET A 1 15.65 7.45 11.63
CA MET A 1 14.43 8.25 11.92
C MET A 1 13.25 7.41 11.46
N SER A 2 12.22 7.19 12.27
CA SER A 2 11.08 6.34 11.92
C SER A 2 9.81 7.18 11.90
N PHE A 3 9.14 7.23 10.76
CA PHE A 3 7.86 7.93 10.62
C PHE A 3 6.71 7.06 11.14
N LYS A 4 5.75 7.68 11.82
CA LYS A 4 4.51 7.02 12.21
C LYS A 4 3.56 7.01 11.02
N ILE A 5 3.23 5.82 10.53
CA ILE A 5 2.22 5.65 9.47
C ILE A 5 0.83 5.77 10.08
N LYS A 6 -0.03 6.54 9.42
CA LYS A 6 -1.47 6.54 9.62
C LYS A 6 -2.10 6.06 8.31
N ILE A 7 -3.10 5.20 8.41
CA ILE A 7 -3.83 4.65 7.27
C ILE A 7 -5.26 5.12 7.45
N GLU A 8 -5.79 5.83 6.46
CA GLU A 8 -7.18 6.27 6.46
C GLU A 8 -8.12 5.06 6.30
N PRO A 9 -9.34 5.10 6.88
CA PRO A 9 -10.30 4.00 6.78
C PRO A 9 -10.57 3.56 5.33
N ASP A 10 -10.75 4.52 4.43
CA ASP A 10 -11.00 4.28 3.00
C ASP A 10 -9.85 3.48 2.36
N ALA A 11 -8.61 3.75 2.74
CA ALA A 11 -7.45 3.00 2.25
C ALA A 11 -7.43 1.55 2.77
N VAL A 12 -8.00 1.28 3.96
CA VAL A 12 -8.17 -0.09 4.47
C VAL A 12 -9.21 -0.84 3.64
N GLU A 13 -10.31 -0.17 3.28
CA GLU A 13 -11.35 -0.74 2.42
C GLU A 13 -10.80 -1.05 1.02
N ASP A 14 -10.04 -0.13 0.42
CA ASP A 14 -9.39 -0.33 -0.88
C ASP A 14 -8.46 -1.55 -0.88
N ILE A 15 -7.64 -1.69 0.17
CA ILE A 15 -6.76 -2.85 0.33
C ILE A 15 -7.58 -4.14 0.45
N GLN A 16 -8.67 -4.13 1.22
CA GLN A 16 -9.53 -5.29 1.39
C GLN A 16 -10.19 -5.71 0.07
N GLN A 17 -10.72 -4.75 -0.70
CA GLN A 17 -11.28 -5.01 -2.02
C GLN A 17 -10.22 -5.58 -2.98
N GLY A 18 -8.99 -5.07 -2.93
CA GLY A 18 -7.87 -5.61 -3.69
C GLY A 18 -7.54 -7.06 -3.33
N ILE A 19 -7.48 -7.40 -2.04
CA ILE A 19 -7.27 -8.76 -1.56
C ILE A 19 -8.34 -9.70 -2.12
N GLU A 20 -9.61 -9.32 -2.02
CA GLU A 20 -10.73 -10.11 -2.50
C GLU A 20 -10.68 -10.30 -4.02
N TRP A 21 -10.41 -9.23 -4.76
CA TRP A 21 -10.33 -9.27 -6.22
C TRP A 21 -9.21 -10.21 -6.68
N TYR A 22 -8.01 -10.07 -6.14
CA TYR A 22 -6.88 -10.93 -6.49
C TYR A 22 -7.13 -12.39 -6.10
N ASN A 23 -7.72 -12.63 -4.92
CA ASN A 23 -8.00 -13.99 -4.47
C ASN A 23 -9.10 -14.69 -5.29
N LYS A 24 -10.03 -13.92 -5.91
CA LYS A 24 -10.99 -14.45 -6.90
C LYS A 24 -10.31 -14.89 -8.19
N GLN A 25 -9.20 -14.25 -8.60
CA GLN A 25 -8.47 -14.64 -9.80
C GLN A 25 -7.69 -15.94 -9.59
N LEU A 26 -6.99 -16.06 -8.46
CA LEU A 26 -6.29 -17.28 -8.05
C LEU A 26 -6.13 -17.29 -6.54
N ALA A 27 -6.51 -18.43 -5.92
CA ALA A 27 -6.37 -18.62 -4.49
C ALA A 27 -4.93 -18.37 -4.03
N GLY A 28 -4.75 -17.47 -3.06
CA GLY A 28 -3.45 -17.07 -2.53
C GLY A 28 -2.86 -15.79 -3.12
N LEU A 29 -3.38 -15.28 -4.25
CA LEU A 29 -2.90 -13.99 -4.79
C LEU A 29 -3.23 -12.81 -3.88
N GLY A 30 -4.39 -12.81 -3.20
CA GLY A 30 -4.73 -11.76 -2.24
C GLY A 30 -3.71 -11.64 -1.10
N LYS A 31 -3.15 -12.79 -0.65
CA LYS A 31 -2.07 -12.82 0.35
C LYS A 31 -0.77 -12.23 -0.21
N LYS A 32 -0.42 -12.55 -1.46
CA LYS A 32 0.76 -11.98 -2.13
C LYS A 32 0.63 -10.46 -2.26
N PHE A 33 -0.52 -9.98 -2.72
CA PHE A 33 -0.83 -8.56 -2.82
C PHE A 33 -0.68 -7.82 -1.48
N LEU A 34 -1.28 -8.34 -0.41
CA LEU A 34 -1.16 -7.75 0.92
C LEU A 34 0.30 -7.71 1.43
N ASN A 35 1.10 -8.73 1.12
CA ASN A 35 2.50 -8.75 1.50
C ASN A 35 3.31 -7.66 0.78
N GLU A 36 3.09 -7.45 -0.52
CA GLU A 36 3.73 -6.35 -1.26
C GLU A 36 3.36 -4.99 -0.66
N ILE A 37 2.08 -4.75 -0.37
CA ILE A 37 1.64 -3.50 0.28
C ILE A 37 2.35 -3.30 1.64
N ARG A 38 2.42 -4.34 2.47
CA ARG A 38 3.10 -4.27 3.78
C ARG A 38 4.58 -3.93 3.63
N THR A 39 5.26 -4.51 2.63
CA THR A 39 6.66 -4.18 2.32
C THR A 39 6.81 -2.70 2.00
N HIS A 40 5.97 -2.15 1.12
CA HIS A 40 6.02 -0.74 0.76
C HIS A 40 5.65 0.20 1.93
N ILE A 41 4.65 -0.13 2.74
CA ILE A 41 4.33 0.62 3.97
C ILE A 41 5.51 0.64 4.95
N ASN A 42 6.24 -0.46 5.07
CA ASN A 42 7.43 -0.50 5.91
C ASN A 42 8.57 0.37 5.36
N LEU A 43 8.73 0.47 4.04
CA LEU A 43 9.68 1.38 3.43
C LEU A 43 9.32 2.85 3.71
N LEU A 44 8.03 3.21 3.68
CA LEU A 44 7.55 4.56 4.00
C LEU A 44 7.92 5.00 5.43
N LYS A 45 8.02 4.07 6.38
CA LYS A 45 8.49 4.39 7.75
C LYS A 45 9.91 4.95 7.74
N HIS A 46 10.73 4.61 6.76
CA HIS A 46 12.15 4.98 6.70
C HIS A 46 12.40 6.11 5.71
N ASN A 47 11.69 6.13 4.57
CA ASN A 47 11.78 7.19 3.57
C ASN A 47 10.41 7.48 2.94
N PRO A 48 9.72 8.56 3.35
CA PRO A 48 8.43 8.95 2.78
C PRO A 48 8.55 9.88 1.56
N TYR A 49 9.74 10.38 1.23
CA TYR A 49 9.93 11.46 0.25
C TYR A 49 10.03 10.95 -1.20
N TYR A 50 8.98 10.32 -1.69
CA TYR A 50 8.88 9.89 -3.10
C TYR A 50 8.55 11.06 -4.04
N GLN A 51 8.49 10.80 -5.35
CA GLN A 51 8.12 11.83 -6.32
C GLN A 51 6.65 12.26 -6.12
N ILE A 52 6.41 13.57 -6.11
CA ILE A 52 5.05 14.13 -6.14
C ILE A 52 4.49 13.97 -7.55
N ARG A 53 3.29 13.38 -7.68
CA ARG A 53 2.60 13.23 -8.97
C ARG A 53 1.30 14.02 -9.08
N TYR A 54 0.67 14.35 -7.95
CA TYR A 54 -0.58 15.11 -7.90
C TYR A 54 -0.53 16.07 -6.73
N ASP A 55 -0.47 17.38 -6.97
CA ASP A 55 -0.41 18.43 -5.95
C ASP A 55 0.62 18.18 -4.84
N ASN A 56 0.21 17.54 -3.73
CA ASN A 56 1.05 17.19 -2.58
C ASN A 56 1.08 15.67 -2.29
N VAL A 57 0.70 14.84 -3.26
CA VAL A 57 0.64 13.38 -3.14
C VAL A 57 1.93 12.77 -3.68
N HIS A 58 2.68 12.15 -2.77
CA HIS A 58 3.87 11.34 -3.08
C HIS A 58 3.44 9.95 -3.57
N CYS A 59 3.94 9.52 -4.73
CA CYS A 59 3.65 8.21 -5.30
C CYS A 59 4.90 7.34 -5.40
N ILE A 60 4.78 6.08 -4.98
CA ILE A 60 5.83 5.08 -5.17
C ILE A 60 5.90 4.73 -6.67
N PRO A 61 7.09 4.72 -7.29
CA PRO A 61 7.26 4.20 -8.63
C PRO A 61 7.17 2.67 -8.59
N LEU A 62 6.04 2.13 -9.04
CA LEU A 62 5.78 0.69 -9.26
C LEU A 62 5.88 0.36 -10.74
#